data_AF-A0A2N2FHC3-F1
#
_entry.id   AF-A0A2N2FHC3-F1
#
_cell.length_a   1.000
_cell.length_b   1.000
_cell.length_c   1.000
_cell.angle_alpha   90.00
_cell.angle_beta   90.00
_cell.angle_gamma   90.00
#
_symmetry.space_group_name_H-M   'P 1'
#
loop_
_entity.id
_entity.type
_entity.pdbx_description
1 polymer ?
#
loop_
_entity_poly.entity_id
_entity_poly.type
_entity_poly.pdbx_seq_one_letter_code
_entity_poly.pdbx_strand_id
1 'polypeptide(L)'
;MEESAQTDTMIFAHLDKVLDTLSDGIYLTDKDGTTLKVNSMYERLSGLDRDQLLGHNVRELVEKGIFNVIVNPEIVGLGKPVTRLQTNVHGRRVVLNGHPILDKSGEVVMVVTYARDITIMSQMKDQLAEQQELIEKLNINFDYMNKSKLLKHPLIYVSEAMSQVMKQLKRLAATDATMLLLGETGVGKDILVRNIYEMSGRRSQPFFKIDCSSIPENLIESELFGYASGAFSGALSKGRLGFFEMADKGTIFLDEVGELPLAMQSKLLRVLQDMEVVRVGSTQPRKVDVRIIAATNRDLLSEVQQGTFRSDLYYRLRVGVLSVPSLRERPEDIIPLLKYFLDVYCQRYRKKVSLSPQAEGVMRNYRWPGNVREMENLIMSLVITCERGIVEGTELPASMLDEPAAKETLPLFTGYLAGAGSRPLKQIMADIERKLIRDALALHGSVTKVAQLFGVNRTTIFRKLQGEDGNLPAADQAP
;
A
#
# COMPACT_ATOMS: atom_id res chain seq x y z
N MET A 1 40.00 42.03 -58.73
CA MET A 1 38.65 42.53 -58.38
C MET A 1 37.59 41.99 -59.33
N GLU A 2 37.86 41.84 -60.64
CA GLU A 2 36.89 41.28 -61.60
C GLU A 2 36.53 39.80 -61.36
N GLU A 3 37.48 38.95 -60.94
CA GLU A 3 37.20 37.54 -60.60
C GLU A 3 36.25 37.37 -59.40
N SER A 4 36.37 38.21 -58.37
CA SER A 4 35.48 38.17 -57.20
C SER A 4 34.07 38.64 -57.57
N ALA A 5 33.96 39.70 -58.38
CA ALA A 5 32.66 40.16 -58.87
C ALA A 5 31.97 39.13 -59.78
N GLN A 6 32.71 38.43 -60.64
CA GLN A 6 32.17 37.33 -61.46
C GLN A 6 31.74 36.13 -60.61
N THR A 7 32.50 35.79 -59.57
CA THR A 7 32.18 34.68 -58.67
C THR A 7 30.92 34.97 -57.84
N ASP A 8 30.79 36.18 -57.29
CA ASP A 8 29.60 36.61 -56.56
C ASP A 8 28.37 36.63 -57.46
N THR A 9 28.53 37.07 -58.72
CA THR A 9 27.45 37.07 -59.72
C THR A 9 26.98 35.65 -60.07
N MET A 10 27.90 34.69 -60.18
CA MET A 10 27.57 33.28 -60.43
C MET A 10 26.78 32.65 -59.28
N ILE A 11 27.17 32.91 -58.03
CA ILE A 11 26.49 32.39 -56.84
C ILE A 11 25.09 33.02 -56.72
N PHE A 12 24.98 34.35 -56.90
CA PHE A 12 23.69 35.04 -56.86
C PHE A 12 22.72 34.53 -57.93
N ALA A 13 23.21 34.29 -59.15
CA ALA A 13 22.39 33.77 -60.26
C ALA A 13 21.86 32.34 -60.03
N HIS A 14 22.47 31.58 -59.11
CA HIS A 14 22.08 30.20 -58.79
C HIS A 14 21.59 30.01 -57.35
N LEU A 15 21.40 31.09 -56.60
CA LEU A 15 21.03 31.03 -55.18
C LEU A 15 19.74 30.24 -54.94
N ASP A 16 18.73 30.38 -55.80
CA ASP A 16 17.50 29.56 -55.74
C ASP A 16 17.79 28.06 -55.77
N LYS A 17 18.60 27.63 -56.75
CA LYS A 17 18.96 26.23 -56.93
C LYS A 17 19.75 25.71 -55.74
N VAL A 18 20.64 26.53 -55.17
CA VAL A 18 21.40 26.17 -53.97
C VAL A 18 20.46 25.98 -52.78
N LEU A 19 19.54 26.91 -52.53
CA LEU A 19 18.57 26.80 -51.43
C LEU A 19 17.63 25.59 -51.58
N ASP A 20 17.31 25.19 -52.81
CA ASP A 20 16.47 24.03 -53.11
C ASP A 20 17.16 22.67 -52.90
N THR A 21 18.51 22.64 -52.83
CA THR A 21 19.23 21.40 -52.48
C THR A 21 19.18 21.06 -50.99
N LEU A 22 18.79 22.01 -50.15
CA LEU A 22 18.74 21.84 -48.70
C LEU A 22 17.50 21.04 -48.29
N SER A 23 17.70 20.12 -47.34
CA SER A 23 16.64 19.24 -46.83
C SER A 23 15.66 19.95 -45.89
N ASP A 24 16.01 21.13 -45.40
CA ASP A 24 15.17 21.96 -44.54
C ASP A 24 14.42 22.99 -45.40
N GLY A 25 13.21 23.34 -44.98
CA GLY A 25 12.51 24.49 -45.53
C GLY A 25 13.22 25.78 -45.14
N ILE A 26 13.38 26.71 -46.07
CA ILE A 26 14.06 27.97 -45.83
C ILE A 26 13.09 29.11 -46.09
N TYR A 27 13.01 30.04 -45.14
CA TYR A 27 12.17 31.22 -45.20
C TYR A 27 12.98 32.45 -44.81
N LEU A 28 13.17 33.36 -45.75
CA LEU A 28 13.92 34.60 -45.56
C LEU A 28 12.96 35.79 -45.48
N THR A 29 13.15 36.63 -44.46
CA THR A 29 12.40 37.87 -44.26
C THR A 29 13.34 39.03 -44.02
N ASP A 30 12.95 40.24 -44.40
CA ASP A 30 13.62 41.45 -43.95
C ASP A 30 13.41 41.71 -42.44
N LYS A 31 14.00 42.80 -41.94
CA LYS A 31 13.86 43.24 -40.54
C LYS A 31 12.42 43.58 -40.13
N ASP A 32 11.57 43.97 -41.08
CA ASP A 32 10.19 44.40 -40.83
C ASP A 32 9.21 43.21 -40.90
N GLY A 33 9.69 42.05 -41.33
CA GLY A 33 8.95 40.80 -41.44
C GLY A 33 8.35 40.56 -42.82
N THR A 34 8.76 41.31 -43.84
CA THR A 34 8.35 41.07 -45.23
C THR A 34 9.08 39.87 -45.78
N THR A 35 8.35 38.96 -46.42
CA THR A 35 8.92 37.76 -47.03
C THR A 35 9.74 38.13 -48.26
N LEU A 36 11.03 37.80 -48.22
CA LEU A 36 11.95 38.02 -49.33
C LEU A 36 12.07 36.79 -50.21
N LYS A 37 12.11 35.60 -49.59
CA LYS A 37 12.38 34.35 -50.33
C LYS A 37 11.99 33.11 -49.55
N VAL A 38 11.57 32.08 -50.28
CA VAL A 38 11.34 30.73 -49.76
C VAL A 38 11.91 29.69 -50.72
N ASN A 39 12.33 28.54 -50.21
CA ASN A 39 12.72 27.40 -51.05
C ASN A 39 11.55 26.42 -51.28
N SER A 40 11.68 25.55 -52.27
CA SER A 40 10.71 24.51 -52.61
C SER A 40 10.43 23.52 -51.48
N MET A 41 11.39 23.33 -50.57
CA MET A 41 11.17 22.49 -49.40
C MET A 41 10.19 23.18 -48.42
N TYR A 42 10.26 24.50 -48.24
CA TYR A 42 9.32 25.24 -47.42
C TYR A 42 7.89 25.17 -47.99
N GLU A 43 7.73 25.29 -49.31
CA GLU A 43 6.43 25.14 -49.99
C GLU A 43 5.84 23.74 -49.74
N ARG A 44 6.65 22.68 -49.90
CA ARG A 44 6.22 21.29 -49.62
C ARG A 44 5.90 21.03 -48.14
N LEU A 45 6.58 21.72 -47.23
CA LEU A 45 6.36 21.60 -45.79
C LEU A 45 5.10 22.34 -45.34
N SER A 46 4.88 23.55 -45.85
CA SER A 46 3.76 24.42 -45.46
C SER A 46 2.48 24.17 -46.25
N GLY A 47 2.59 23.64 -47.47
CA GLY A 47 1.48 23.51 -48.42
C GLY A 47 1.09 24.83 -49.08
N LEU A 48 1.91 25.88 -48.92
CA LEU A 48 1.67 27.22 -49.46
C LEU A 48 2.54 27.44 -50.68
N ASP A 49 1.96 28.04 -51.72
CA ASP A 49 2.71 28.43 -52.90
C ASP A 49 3.56 29.67 -52.61
N ARG A 50 4.76 29.73 -53.20
CA ARG A 50 5.68 30.87 -53.08
C ARG A 50 5.03 32.21 -53.35
N ASP A 51 4.16 32.30 -54.35
CA ASP A 51 3.47 33.53 -54.74
C ASP A 51 2.50 34.05 -53.67
N GLN A 52 2.02 33.16 -52.78
CA GLN A 52 1.17 33.53 -51.66
C GLN A 52 1.98 34.09 -50.47
N LEU A 53 3.30 33.91 -50.49
CA LEU A 53 4.20 34.25 -49.40
C LEU A 53 5.06 35.47 -49.73
N LEU A 54 5.61 35.54 -50.94
CA LEU A 54 6.52 36.61 -51.34
C LEU A 54 5.87 38.00 -51.20
N GLY A 55 6.61 38.94 -50.61
CA GLY A 55 6.16 40.32 -50.42
C GLY A 55 5.11 40.52 -49.32
N HIS A 56 4.54 39.45 -48.76
CA HIS A 56 3.62 39.54 -47.63
C HIS A 56 4.38 39.63 -46.30
N ASN A 57 3.82 40.39 -45.36
CA ASN A 57 4.36 40.49 -44.02
C ASN A 57 3.94 39.28 -43.17
N VAL A 58 4.87 38.70 -42.43
CA VAL A 58 4.60 37.55 -41.56
C VAL A 58 3.53 37.81 -40.51
N ARG A 59 3.35 39.06 -40.05
CA ARG A 59 2.28 39.43 -39.10
C ARG A 59 0.89 39.35 -39.75
N GLU A 60 0.77 39.78 -41.00
CA GLU A 60 -0.47 39.65 -41.77
C GLU A 60 -0.81 38.18 -42.04
N LEU A 61 0.20 37.36 -42.29
CA LEU A 61 0.02 35.91 -42.47
C LEU A 61 -0.44 35.22 -41.17
N VAL A 62 -0.06 35.75 -40.00
CA VAL A 62 -0.62 35.33 -38.71
C VAL A 62 -2.08 35.75 -38.57
N GLU A 63 -2.42 37.00 -38.88
CA GLU A 63 -3.80 37.51 -38.81
C GLU A 63 -4.76 36.74 -39.73
N LYS A 64 -4.28 36.34 -40.92
CA LYS A 64 -5.03 35.49 -41.87
C LYS A 64 -5.13 34.02 -41.43
N GLY A 65 -4.54 33.66 -40.29
CA GLY A 65 -4.51 32.29 -39.76
C GLY A 65 -3.64 31.32 -40.56
N ILE A 66 -2.77 31.82 -41.44
CA ILE A 66 -1.85 31.02 -42.25
C ILE A 66 -0.66 30.56 -41.39
N PHE A 67 -0.19 31.44 -40.49
CA PHE A 67 0.85 31.12 -39.53
C PHE A 67 0.35 31.22 -38.08
N ASN A 68 0.79 30.28 -37.24
CA ASN A 68 0.43 30.25 -35.82
C ASN A 68 1.57 30.78 -34.94
N VAL A 69 2.81 30.66 -35.42
CA VAL A 69 4.03 31.05 -34.71
C VAL A 69 4.96 31.72 -35.72
N ILE A 70 5.50 32.87 -35.36
CA ILE A 70 6.51 33.60 -36.14
C ILE A 70 7.71 33.89 -35.26
N VAL A 71 8.92 33.79 -35.82
CA VAL A 71 10.17 34.01 -35.08
C VAL A 71 10.83 35.35 -35.39
N ASN A 72 10.46 36.00 -36.50
CA ASN A 72 11.08 37.24 -36.97
C ASN A 72 11.03 38.38 -35.92
N PRO A 73 9.88 38.77 -35.34
CA PRO A 73 9.83 39.90 -34.42
C PRO A 73 10.71 39.70 -33.17
N GLU A 74 10.75 38.47 -32.66
CA GLU A 74 11.57 38.10 -31.51
C GLU A 74 13.06 38.16 -31.84
N ILE A 75 13.46 37.64 -33.00
CA ILE A 75 14.85 37.63 -33.44
C ILE A 75 15.36 39.05 -33.72
N VAL A 76 14.55 39.90 -34.35
CA VAL A 76 14.91 41.30 -34.63
C VAL A 76 15.08 42.08 -33.32
N GLY A 77 14.21 41.86 -32.33
CA GLY A 77 14.32 42.50 -31.01
C GLY A 77 15.51 42.02 -30.18
N LEU A 78 15.89 40.73 -30.28
CA LEU A 78 16.97 40.15 -29.48
C LEU A 78 18.35 40.19 -30.16
N GLY A 79 18.39 40.27 -31.50
CA GLY A 79 19.62 40.13 -32.28
C GLY A 79 20.30 38.76 -32.16
N LYS A 80 19.57 37.72 -31.73
CA LYS A 80 20.11 36.37 -31.46
C LYS A 80 19.26 35.27 -32.11
N PRO A 81 19.82 34.07 -32.36
CA PRO A 81 19.07 32.94 -32.87
C PRO A 81 17.94 32.52 -31.91
N VAL A 82 16.80 32.12 -32.47
CA VAL A 82 15.63 31.65 -31.72
C VAL A 82 15.11 30.36 -32.31
N THR A 83 14.84 29.38 -31.45
CA THR A 83 14.19 28.12 -31.84
C THR A 83 12.78 28.05 -31.27
N ARG A 84 11.82 27.68 -32.12
CA ARG A 84 10.41 27.46 -31.74
C ARG A 84 9.88 26.18 -32.36
N LEU A 85 8.93 25.57 -31.66
CA LEU A 85 8.16 24.43 -32.17
C LEU A 85 6.82 24.96 -32.68
N GLN A 86 6.43 24.52 -33.87
CA GLN A 86 5.13 24.82 -34.46
C GLN A 86 4.48 23.52 -34.92
N THR A 87 3.15 23.46 -34.86
CA THR A 87 2.37 22.50 -35.63
C THR A 87 1.75 23.24 -36.80
N ASN A 88 2.06 22.83 -38.03
CA ASN A 88 1.52 23.48 -39.22
C ASN A 88 0.05 23.06 -39.46
N VAL A 89 -0.60 23.69 -40.45
CA VAL A 89 -2.01 23.42 -40.81
C VAL A 89 -2.29 21.97 -41.22
N HIS A 90 -1.26 21.23 -41.64
CA HIS A 90 -1.34 19.82 -42.00
C HIS A 90 -1.01 18.87 -40.84
N GLY A 91 -0.92 19.38 -39.60
CA GLY A 91 -0.66 18.58 -38.40
C GLY A 91 0.79 18.10 -38.24
N ARG A 92 1.73 18.56 -39.09
CA ARG A 92 3.15 18.23 -38.98
C ARG A 92 3.81 19.06 -37.88
N ARG A 93 4.65 18.42 -37.08
CA ARG A 93 5.48 19.09 -36.07
C ARG A 93 6.75 19.60 -36.74
N VAL A 94 6.91 20.91 -36.75
CA VAL A 94 8.02 21.61 -37.41
C VAL A 94 8.83 22.36 -36.36
N VAL A 95 10.16 22.19 -36.40
CA VAL A 95 11.10 23.05 -35.67
C VAL A 95 11.43 24.23 -36.56
N LEU A 96 11.14 25.44 -36.09
CA LEU A 96 11.61 26.68 -36.67
C LEU A 96 12.88 27.10 -35.95
N ASN A 97 13.99 27.20 -36.68
CA ASN A 97 15.24 27.74 -36.17
C ASN A 97 15.59 29.00 -36.96
N GLY A 98 15.40 30.17 -36.35
CA GLY A 98 15.64 31.45 -37.00
C GLY A 98 16.98 32.05 -36.56
N HIS A 99 17.70 32.62 -37.52
CA HIS A 99 18.99 33.26 -37.34
C HIS A 99 18.97 34.69 -37.89
N PRO A 100 19.43 35.69 -37.11
CA PRO A 100 19.58 37.05 -37.62
C PRO A 100 20.81 37.14 -38.53
N ILE A 101 20.69 37.92 -39.59
CA ILE A 101 21.79 38.36 -40.43
C ILE A 101 22.04 39.83 -40.08
N LEU A 102 23.25 40.10 -39.59
CA LEU A 102 23.65 41.41 -39.10
C LEU A 102 24.43 42.18 -40.16
N ASP A 103 24.26 43.50 -40.22
CA ASP A 103 25.15 44.36 -40.98
C ASP A 103 26.46 44.69 -40.24
N LYS A 104 27.28 45.55 -40.85
CA LYS A 104 28.55 46.02 -40.27
C LYS A 104 28.37 46.87 -39.01
N SER A 105 27.19 47.43 -38.77
CA SER A 105 26.82 48.16 -37.56
C SER A 105 26.30 47.26 -36.44
N GLY A 106 26.03 45.98 -36.74
CA GLY A 106 25.45 45.03 -35.79
C GLY A 106 23.92 45.06 -35.74
N GLU A 107 23.26 45.75 -36.67
CA GLU A 107 21.80 45.76 -36.78
C GLU A 107 21.30 44.57 -37.62
N VAL A 108 20.13 44.04 -37.27
CA VAL A 108 19.50 42.94 -38.00
C VAL A 108 18.93 43.47 -39.32
N VAL A 109 19.47 43.00 -40.44
CA VAL A 109 18.98 43.35 -41.79
C VAL A 109 17.98 42.31 -42.29
N MET A 110 18.21 41.04 -41.95
CA MET A 110 17.42 39.93 -42.45
C MET A 110 17.35 38.83 -41.41
N VAL A 111 16.31 38.00 -41.48
CA VAL A 111 16.18 36.78 -40.68
C VAL A 111 16.04 35.59 -41.63
N VAL A 112 16.87 34.57 -41.40
CA VAL A 112 16.79 33.27 -42.10
C VAL A 112 16.17 32.27 -41.14
N THR A 113 15.04 31.68 -41.52
CA THR A 113 14.36 30.66 -40.74
C THR A 113 14.46 29.31 -41.42
N TYR A 114 15.04 28.33 -40.73
CA TYR A 114 15.04 26.92 -41.12
C TYR A 114 13.81 26.23 -40.52
N ALA A 115 13.01 25.59 -41.35
CA ALA A 115 11.83 24.82 -40.97
C ALA A 115 12.12 23.34 -41.22
N ARG A 116 12.25 22.55 -40.14
CA ARG A 116 12.51 21.10 -40.21
C ARG A 116 11.30 20.32 -39.74
N ASP A 117 10.80 19.41 -40.57
CA ASP A 117 9.79 18.43 -40.15
C ASP A 117 10.43 17.41 -39.22
N ILE A 118 9.94 17.37 -37.98
CA ILE A 118 10.36 16.42 -36.95
C ILE A 118 9.23 15.47 -36.57
N THR A 119 8.16 15.37 -37.37
CA THR A 119 6.96 14.60 -37.03
C THR A 119 7.30 13.14 -36.74
N ILE A 120 8.00 12.47 -37.67
CA ILE A 120 8.41 11.07 -37.51
C ILE A 120 9.36 10.92 -36.31
N MET A 121 10.31 11.84 -36.15
CA MET A 121 11.30 11.78 -35.07
C MET A 121 10.66 11.99 -33.69
N SER A 122 9.66 12.88 -33.59
CA SER A 122 8.85 13.05 -32.40
C SER A 122 8.04 11.79 -32.12
N GLN A 123 7.34 11.23 -33.11
CA GLN A 123 6.55 10.00 -32.95
C GLN A 123 7.43 8.83 -32.49
N MET A 124 8.61 8.64 -33.10
CA MET A 124 9.57 7.61 -32.68
C MET A 124 10.06 7.84 -31.25
N LYS A 125 10.32 9.09 -30.86
CA LYS A 125 10.74 9.44 -29.49
C LYS A 125 9.63 9.16 -28.48
N ASP A 126 8.39 9.49 -28.83
CA ASP A 126 7.20 9.24 -28.01
C ASP A 126 6.98 7.72 -27.84
N GLN A 127 7.08 6.94 -28.94
CA GLN A 127 7.03 5.47 -28.91
C GLN A 127 8.14 4.85 -28.06
N LEU A 128 9.38 5.34 -28.16
CA LEU A 128 10.49 4.85 -27.34
C LEU A 128 10.28 5.13 -25.85
N ALA A 129 9.68 6.27 -25.50
CA ALA A 129 9.34 6.59 -24.13
C ALA A 129 8.27 5.63 -23.59
N GLU A 130 7.23 5.36 -24.37
CA GLU A 130 6.18 4.38 -24.02
C GLU A 130 6.74 2.97 -23.84
N GLN A 131 7.62 2.52 -24.74
CA GLN A 131 8.26 1.20 -24.62
C GLN A 131 9.15 1.09 -23.38
N GLN A 132 9.91 2.13 -23.04
CA GLN A 132 10.72 2.16 -21.82
C GLN A 132 9.83 2.07 -20.57
N GLU A 133 8.72 2.81 -20.55
CA GLU A 133 7.75 2.75 -19.45
C GLU A 133 7.18 1.34 -19.28
N LEU A 134 6.85 0.66 -20.39
CA LEU A 134 6.35 -0.71 -20.36
C LEU A 134 7.39 -1.70 -19.81
N ILE A 135 8.66 -1.59 -20.24
CA ILE A 135 9.74 -2.45 -19.73
C ILE A 135 9.93 -2.25 -18.23
N GLU A 136 9.87 -1.02 -17.73
CA GLU A 136 9.96 -0.72 -16.30
C GLU A 136 8.81 -1.37 -15.51
N LYS A 137 7.57 -1.22 -16.01
CA LYS A 137 6.39 -1.88 -15.42
C LYS A 137 6.57 -3.40 -15.37
N LEU A 138 7.06 -4.01 -16.44
CA LEU A 138 7.28 -5.46 -16.51
C LEU A 138 8.36 -5.92 -15.52
N ASN A 139 9.51 -5.27 -15.48
CA ASN A 139 10.63 -5.68 -14.61
C ASN A 139 10.24 -5.69 -13.14
N ILE A 140 9.56 -4.64 -12.67
CA ILE A 140 9.14 -4.55 -11.28
C ILE A 140 8.00 -5.56 -11.01
N ASN A 141 7.04 -5.73 -11.94
CA ASN A 141 6.03 -6.80 -11.82
C ASN A 141 6.68 -8.18 -11.66
N PHE A 142 7.71 -8.49 -12.46
CA PHE A 142 8.45 -9.75 -12.36
C PHE A 142 9.15 -9.91 -11.00
N ASP A 143 9.76 -8.85 -10.47
CA ASP A 143 10.41 -8.89 -9.15
C ASP A 143 9.41 -9.11 -8.01
N TYR A 144 8.27 -8.42 -8.03
CA TYR A 144 7.18 -8.60 -7.06
C TYR A 144 6.51 -9.98 -7.14
N MET A 145 6.31 -10.49 -8.36
CA MET A 145 5.76 -11.83 -8.59
C MET A 145 6.73 -12.95 -8.15
N ASN A 146 8.04 -12.72 -8.22
CA ASN A 146 9.04 -13.68 -7.75
C ASN A 146 9.25 -13.61 -6.24
N LYS A 147 9.23 -12.41 -5.63
CA LYS A 147 9.31 -12.24 -4.16
C LYS A 147 8.10 -12.86 -3.44
N SER A 148 6.92 -12.82 -4.06
CA SER A 148 5.68 -13.39 -3.48
C SER A 148 5.53 -14.92 -3.62
N LYS A 149 6.48 -15.61 -4.29
CA LYS A 149 6.43 -17.08 -4.52
C LYS A 149 6.98 -17.94 -3.37
N LEU A 150 7.56 -17.35 -2.33
CA LEU A 150 8.07 -18.13 -1.20
C LEU A 150 6.95 -18.43 -0.19
N LEU A 151 6.42 -19.66 -0.32
CA LEU A 151 5.45 -20.36 0.53
C LEU A 151 4.02 -19.78 0.50
N LYS A 152 3.20 -20.31 -0.42
CA LYS A 152 1.75 -20.09 -0.43
C LYS A 152 1.09 -21.09 0.54
N HIS A 153 0.88 -20.70 1.79
CA HIS A 153 -0.01 -21.45 2.68
C HIS A 153 -1.45 -21.38 2.14
N PRO A 154 -2.18 -22.52 2.04
CA PRO A 154 -3.59 -22.50 1.73
C PRO A 154 -4.38 -21.87 2.89
N LEU A 155 -5.57 -21.37 2.60
CA LEU A 155 -6.47 -20.90 3.65
C LEU A 155 -7.08 -22.11 4.37
N ILE A 156 -6.82 -22.22 5.67
CA ILE A 156 -7.30 -23.32 6.52
C ILE A 156 -8.26 -22.75 7.56
N TYR A 157 -9.48 -23.29 7.59
CA TYR A 157 -10.50 -22.97 8.57
C TYR A 157 -11.58 -24.05 8.63
N VAL A 158 -12.23 -24.15 9.78
CA VAL A 158 -13.36 -25.02 10.13
C VAL A 158 -14.43 -24.23 10.90
N SER A 159 -14.05 -23.16 11.59
CA SER A 159 -14.95 -22.32 12.39
C SER A 159 -16.07 -21.66 11.56
N GLU A 160 -17.25 -21.53 12.15
CA GLU A 160 -18.37 -20.82 11.49
C GLU A 160 -18.06 -19.32 11.34
N ALA A 161 -17.26 -18.75 12.25
CA ALA A 161 -16.79 -17.36 12.14
C ALA A 161 -16.02 -17.13 10.83
N MET A 162 -15.06 -18.00 10.49
CA MET A 162 -14.35 -17.91 9.22
C MET A 162 -15.21 -18.29 8.02
N SER A 163 -16.15 -19.22 8.17
CA SER A 163 -17.15 -19.54 7.13
C SER A 163 -17.98 -18.31 6.73
N GLN A 164 -18.40 -17.49 7.70
CA GLN A 164 -19.10 -16.23 7.45
C GLN A 164 -18.22 -15.19 6.73
N VAL A 165 -16.97 -15.03 7.19
CA VAL A 165 -15.96 -14.18 6.53
C VAL A 165 -15.79 -14.60 5.07
N MET A 166 -15.67 -15.90 4.80
CA MET A 166 -15.50 -16.41 3.43
C MET A 166 -16.73 -16.22 2.54
N LYS A 167 -17.95 -16.32 3.10
CA LYS A 167 -19.18 -16.01 2.36
C LYS A 167 -19.23 -14.54 1.95
N GLN A 168 -18.84 -13.62 2.83
CA GLN A 168 -18.76 -12.19 2.52
C GLN A 168 -17.64 -11.89 1.53
N LEU A 169 -16.45 -12.47 1.74
CA LEU A 169 -15.30 -12.33 0.86
C LEU A 169 -15.65 -12.70 -0.58
N LYS A 170 -16.31 -13.84 -0.82
CA LYS A 170 -16.72 -14.26 -2.16
C LYS A 170 -17.64 -13.26 -2.87
N ARG A 171 -18.56 -12.64 -2.13
CA ARG A 171 -19.47 -11.62 -2.70
C ARG A 171 -18.71 -10.35 -3.08
N LEU A 172 -17.81 -9.89 -2.21
CA LEU A 172 -17.02 -8.69 -2.44
C LEU A 172 -15.95 -8.90 -3.53
N ALA A 173 -15.34 -10.08 -3.60
CA ALA A 173 -14.33 -10.44 -4.58
C ALA A 173 -14.84 -10.35 -6.03
N ALA A 174 -16.12 -10.67 -6.25
CA ALA A 174 -16.79 -10.59 -7.55
C ALA A 174 -17.00 -9.15 -8.08
N THR A 175 -16.76 -8.14 -7.25
CA THR A 175 -16.89 -6.72 -7.60
C THR A 175 -15.54 -6.02 -7.62
N ASP A 176 -15.47 -4.83 -8.23
CA ASP A 176 -14.29 -3.94 -8.19
C ASP A 176 -14.35 -2.91 -7.05
N ALA A 177 -15.27 -3.09 -6.09
CA ALA A 177 -15.40 -2.17 -4.96
C ALA A 177 -14.16 -2.17 -4.07
N THR A 178 -13.85 -0.99 -3.50
CA THR A 178 -12.81 -0.84 -2.48
C THR A 178 -13.13 -1.71 -1.26
N MET A 179 -12.16 -2.50 -0.83
CA MET A 179 -12.31 -3.39 0.33
C MET A 179 -11.43 -2.94 1.49
N LEU A 180 -11.97 -2.98 2.70
CA LEU A 180 -11.25 -2.69 3.95
C LEU A 180 -11.26 -3.91 4.86
N LEU A 181 -10.10 -4.50 5.10
CA LEU A 181 -9.89 -5.64 5.98
C LEU A 181 -9.48 -5.18 7.38
N LEU A 182 -10.35 -5.44 8.35
CA LEU A 182 -10.13 -5.14 9.76
C LEU A 182 -9.71 -6.42 10.49
N GLY A 183 -8.86 -6.30 11.51
CA GLY A 183 -8.46 -7.42 12.34
C GLY A 183 -7.08 -7.22 12.95
N GLU A 184 -6.71 -8.03 13.93
CA GLU A 184 -5.41 -7.91 14.59
C GLU A 184 -4.24 -8.27 13.67
N THR A 185 -3.02 -7.91 14.07
CA THR A 185 -1.81 -8.32 13.38
C THR A 185 -1.66 -9.85 13.44
N GLY A 186 -1.29 -10.47 12.33
CA GLY A 186 -1.04 -11.92 12.28
C GLY A 186 -2.28 -12.81 12.12
N VAL A 187 -3.49 -12.27 11.89
CA VAL A 187 -4.71 -13.09 11.67
C VAL A 187 -4.79 -13.77 10.29
N GLY A 188 -3.90 -13.41 9.36
CA GLY A 188 -3.86 -13.99 8.00
C GLY A 188 -4.53 -13.14 6.91
N LYS A 189 -4.59 -11.82 7.07
CA LYS A 189 -5.18 -10.91 6.06
C LYS A 189 -4.56 -11.07 4.68
N ASP A 190 -3.24 -11.26 4.61
CA ASP A 190 -2.51 -11.50 3.35
C ASP A 190 -3.07 -12.66 2.53
N ILE A 191 -3.43 -13.76 3.21
CA ILE A 191 -4.00 -14.95 2.56
C ILE A 191 -5.40 -14.62 2.03
N LEU A 192 -6.20 -13.87 2.79
CA LEU A 192 -7.54 -13.45 2.36
C LEU A 192 -7.47 -12.50 1.15
N VAL A 193 -6.56 -11.52 1.16
CA VAL A 193 -6.35 -10.61 0.03
C VAL A 193 -5.95 -11.37 -1.24
N ARG A 194 -5.06 -12.36 -1.11
CA ARG A 194 -4.69 -13.22 -2.24
C ARG A 194 -5.91 -13.97 -2.79
N ASN A 195 -6.76 -14.53 -1.91
CA ASN A 195 -7.99 -15.18 -2.34
C ASN A 195 -8.95 -14.20 -3.04
N ILE A 196 -9.08 -12.96 -2.53
CA ILE A 196 -9.87 -11.90 -3.18
C ILE A 196 -9.36 -11.64 -4.60
N TYR A 197 -8.04 -11.48 -4.74
CA TYR A 197 -7.41 -11.25 -6.03
C TYR A 197 -7.62 -12.43 -7.00
N GLU A 198 -7.38 -13.67 -6.56
CA GLU A 198 -7.54 -14.87 -7.38
C GLU A 198 -8.99 -15.13 -7.82
N MET A 199 -9.97 -14.71 -7.01
CA MET A 199 -11.40 -14.78 -7.31
C MET A 199 -11.92 -13.59 -8.14
N SER A 200 -11.12 -12.55 -8.33
CA SER A 200 -11.53 -11.33 -9.03
C SER A 200 -11.46 -11.46 -10.56
N GLY A 201 -12.16 -10.56 -11.26
CA GLY A 201 -12.00 -10.38 -12.72
C GLY A 201 -10.59 -9.90 -13.12
N ARG A 202 -9.78 -9.42 -12.17
CA ARG A 202 -8.43 -8.89 -12.37
C ARG A 202 -7.32 -9.88 -11.99
N ARG A 203 -7.63 -11.16 -11.77
CA ARG A 203 -6.67 -12.22 -11.34
C ARG A 203 -5.45 -12.45 -12.26
N SER A 204 -5.49 -11.92 -13.48
CA SER A 204 -4.40 -12.01 -14.47
C SER A 204 -3.68 -10.67 -14.68
N GLN A 205 -4.06 -9.64 -13.93
CA GLN A 205 -3.51 -8.28 -14.00
C GLN A 205 -2.45 -8.06 -12.91
N PRO A 206 -1.69 -6.96 -12.91
CA PRO A 206 -0.71 -6.70 -11.86
C PRO A 206 -1.32 -6.71 -10.45
N PHE A 207 -0.59 -7.31 -9.50
CA PHE A 207 -0.93 -7.28 -8.07
C PHE A 207 0.27 -6.75 -7.29
N PHE A 208 0.07 -5.64 -6.59
CA PHE A 208 1.11 -5.04 -5.75
C PHE A 208 0.66 -5.06 -4.29
N LYS A 209 1.47 -5.68 -3.43
CA LYS A 209 1.36 -5.55 -1.97
C LYS A 209 2.31 -4.46 -1.51
N ILE A 210 1.79 -3.50 -0.76
CA ILE A 210 2.53 -2.37 -0.22
C ILE A 210 2.25 -2.33 1.28
N ASP A 211 3.30 -2.44 2.07
CA ASP A 211 3.22 -2.30 3.52
C ASP A 211 3.56 -0.86 3.91
N CYS A 212 2.53 -0.10 4.30
CA CYS A 212 2.65 1.32 4.59
C CYS A 212 3.52 1.63 5.80
N SER A 213 3.72 0.70 6.74
CA SER A 213 4.60 0.92 7.90
C SER A 213 6.07 0.66 7.61
N SER A 214 6.36 -0.17 6.60
CA SER A 214 7.72 -0.55 6.22
C SER A 214 8.46 0.54 5.43
N ILE A 215 7.73 1.45 4.78
CA ILE A 215 8.31 2.48 3.91
C ILE A 215 8.56 3.75 4.72
N PRO A 216 9.79 4.31 4.71
CA PRO A 216 10.08 5.58 5.36
C PRO A 216 9.14 6.69 4.89
N GLU A 217 8.70 7.55 5.81
CA GLU A 217 7.76 8.64 5.54
C GLU A 217 8.24 9.60 4.44
N ASN A 218 9.55 9.82 4.34
CA ASN A 218 10.14 10.66 3.29
C ASN A 218 10.14 10.00 1.90
N LEU A 219 9.94 8.68 1.81
CA LEU A 219 9.96 7.92 0.55
C LEU A 219 8.58 7.45 0.09
N ILE A 220 7.65 7.26 1.02
CA ILE A 220 6.32 6.69 0.74
C ILE A 220 5.56 7.47 -0.34
N GLU A 221 5.71 8.79 -0.38
CA GLU A 221 5.09 9.63 -1.41
C GLU A 221 5.60 9.27 -2.81
N SER A 222 6.93 9.19 -2.96
CA SER A 222 7.58 8.89 -4.23
C SER A 222 7.39 7.45 -4.69
N GLU A 223 7.27 6.51 -3.75
CA GLU A 223 7.01 5.10 -4.04
C GLU A 223 5.55 4.87 -4.47
N LEU A 224 4.58 5.47 -3.76
CA LEU A 224 3.16 5.32 -4.08
C LEU A 224 2.77 6.06 -5.36
N PHE A 225 3.18 7.32 -5.50
CA PHE A 225 2.68 8.23 -6.54
C PHE A 225 3.69 8.53 -7.64
N GLY A 226 4.96 8.11 -7.50
CA GLY A 226 6.00 8.37 -8.47
C GLY A 226 6.52 9.81 -8.42
N TYR A 227 7.56 10.10 -9.22
CA TYR A 227 8.14 11.43 -9.28
C TYR A 227 8.53 11.80 -10.72
N ALA A 228 8.44 13.09 -11.03
CA ALA A 228 8.88 13.64 -12.31
C ALA A 228 10.40 13.88 -12.33
N SER A 229 10.97 14.01 -13.52
CA SER A 229 12.38 14.37 -13.69
C SER A 229 12.72 15.65 -12.93
N GLY A 230 13.77 15.62 -12.09
CA GLY A 230 14.23 16.80 -11.36
C GLY A 230 13.39 17.19 -10.14
N ALA A 231 12.51 16.30 -9.64
CA ALA A 231 11.67 16.58 -8.48
C ALA A 231 12.45 16.87 -7.18
N PHE A 232 13.64 16.28 -7.00
CA PHE A 232 14.52 16.48 -5.84
C PHE A 232 15.99 16.15 -6.16
N SER A 233 16.92 16.52 -5.29
CA SER A 233 18.35 16.19 -5.44
C SER A 233 18.58 14.67 -5.39
N GLY A 234 18.98 14.09 -6.53
CA GLY A 234 19.12 12.63 -6.69
C GLY A 234 17.96 11.94 -7.42
N ALA A 235 16.93 12.69 -7.84
CA ALA A 235 15.90 12.16 -8.72
C ALA A 235 16.52 11.74 -10.06
N LEU A 236 16.13 10.56 -10.56
CA LEU A 236 16.52 10.12 -11.89
C LEU A 236 16.09 11.19 -12.93
N SER A 237 16.96 11.40 -13.92
CA SER A 237 16.72 12.38 -14.99
C SER A 237 15.45 12.13 -15.79
N LYS A 238 14.88 10.92 -15.69
CA LYS A 238 13.64 10.51 -16.36
C LYS A 238 12.41 10.44 -15.43
N GLY A 239 12.57 10.65 -14.12
CA GLY A 239 11.53 10.36 -13.13
C GLY A 239 11.39 8.84 -12.85
N ARG A 240 10.35 8.46 -12.10
CA ARG A 240 9.98 7.06 -11.81
C ARG A 240 8.47 6.93 -11.63
N LEU A 241 7.91 5.80 -12.09
CA LEU A 241 6.51 5.45 -11.87
C LEU A 241 6.25 5.11 -10.40
N GLY A 242 5.09 5.55 -9.88
CA GLY A 242 4.60 5.11 -8.58
C GLY A 242 3.80 3.82 -8.67
N PHE A 243 3.62 3.13 -7.55
CA PHE A 243 2.86 1.89 -7.50
C PHE A 243 1.44 2.01 -8.08
N PHE A 244 0.75 3.14 -7.90
CA PHE A 244 -0.58 3.33 -8.50
C PHE A 244 -0.57 3.33 -10.02
N GLU A 245 0.41 3.99 -10.66
CA GLU A 245 0.56 3.95 -12.13
C GLU A 245 1.00 2.58 -12.63
N MET A 246 1.78 1.86 -11.81
CA MET A 246 2.25 0.52 -12.11
C MET A 246 1.16 -0.54 -12.02
N ALA A 247 0.21 -0.34 -11.10
CA ALA A 247 -0.93 -1.21 -10.88
C ALA A 247 -2.14 -0.86 -11.74
N ASP A 248 -1.98 0.00 -12.75
CA ASP A 248 -3.06 0.32 -13.67
C ASP A 248 -3.68 -0.96 -14.28
N LYS A 249 -5.01 -1.01 -14.33
CA LYS A 249 -5.84 -2.20 -14.63
C LYS A 249 -5.71 -3.38 -13.66
N GLY A 250 -4.83 -3.27 -12.67
CA GLY A 250 -4.54 -4.29 -11.66
C GLY A 250 -5.22 -4.04 -10.32
N THR A 251 -4.58 -4.58 -9.27
CA THR A 251 -5.01 -4.48 -7.87
C THR A 251 -3.85 -4.05 -6.98
N ILE A 252 -4.11 -3.09 -6.09
CA ILE A 252 -3.20 -2.71 -5.01
C ILE A 252 -3.75 -3.18 -3.69
N PHE A 253 -2.88 -3.80 -2.90
CA PHE A 253 -3.09 -4.08 -1.50
C PHE A 253 -2.25 -3.12 -0.63
N LEU A 254 -2.93 -2.25 0.11
CA LEU A 254 -2.34 -1.36 1.12
C LEU A 254 -2.47 -2.01 2.50
N ASP A 255 -1.39 -2.64 2.97
CA ASP A 255 -1.30 -3.16 4.32
C ASP A 255 -0.97 -2.03 5.30
N GLU A 256 -1.54 -2.09 6.50
CA GLU A 256 -1.38 -1.08 7.55
C GLU A 256 -1.71 0.37 7.09
N VAL A 257 -2.81 0.55 6.35
CA VAL A 257 -3.25 1.87 5.82
C VAL A 257 -3.43 2.96 6.89
N GLY A 258 -3.65 2.56 8.15
CA GLY A 258 -3.76 3.46 9.29
C GLY A 258 -2.44 4.13 9.68
N GLU A 259 -1.30 3.63 9.19
CA GLU A 259 0.03 4.21 9.40
C GLU A 259 0.36 5.31 8.37
N LEU A 260 -0.52 5.56 7.40
CA LEU A 260 -0.26 6.57 6.38
C LEU A 260 -0.24 8.00 6.96
N PRO A 261 0.79 8.81 6.66
CA PRO A 261 0.82 10.21 7.02
C PRO A 261 -0.37 10.99 6.43
N LEU A 262 -0.87 12.01 7.15
CA LEU A 262 -2.02 12.83 6.73
C LEU A 262 -1.86 13.46 5.32
N ALA A 263 -0.64 13.83 4.95
CA ALA A 263 -0.33 14.35 3.62
C ALA A 263 -0.62 13.30 2.54
N MET A 264 -0.28 12.03 2.80
CA MET A 264 -0.50 10.92 1.88
C MET A 264 -1.96 10.49 1.83
N GLN A 265 -2.68 10.57 2.96
CA GLN A 265 -4.12 10.31 3.01
C GLN A 265 -4.89 11.22 2.04
N SER A 266 -4.49 12.48 1.93
CA SER A 266 -5.11 13.45 1.00
C SER A 266 -4.88 13.08 -0.48
N LYS A 267 -3.73 12.50 -0.80
CA LYS A 267 -3.44 12.00 -2.16
C LYS A 267 -4.13 10.68 -2.46
N LEU A 268 -4.16 9.76 -1.49
CA LEU A 268 -4.91 8.50 -1.62
C LEU A 268 -6.40 8.75 -1.84
N LEU A 269 -6.96 9.77 -1.19
CA LEU A 269 -8.34 10.19 -1.41
C LEU A 269 -8.60 10.57 -2.87
N ARG A 270 -7.69 11.31 -3.52
CA ARG A 270 -7.80 11.66 -4.95
C ARG A 270 -7.78 10.43 -5.85
N VAL A 271 -6.93 9.45 -5.53
CA VAL A 271 -6.91 8.18 -6.28
C VAL A 271 -8.24 7.44 -6.13
N LEU A 272 -8.80 7.37 -4.91
CA LEU A 272 -10.07 6.68 -4.64
C LEU A 272 -11.29 7.41 -5.24
N GLN A 273 -11.24 8.73 -5.38
CA GLN A 273 -12.37 9.55 -5.86
C GLN A 273 -12.33 9.77 -7.37
N ASP A 274 -11.20 10.23 -7.87
CA ASP A 274 -11.05 10.73 -9.24
C ASP A 274 -10.32 9.72 -10.14
N MET A 275 -9.78 8.64 -9.55
CA MET A 275 -8.96 7.66 -10.27
C MET A 275 -7.75 8.35 -10.94
N GLU A 276 -7.17 9.33 -10.25
CA GLU A 276 -6.07 10.16 -10.75
C GLU A 276 -4.87 10.18 -9.80
N VAL A 277 -3.68 10.13 -10.38
CA VAL A 277 -2.39 10.21 -9.70
C VAL A 277 -1.63 11.44 -10.19
N VAL A 278 -1.02 12.16 -9.25
CA VAL A 278 -0.11 13.29 -9.55
C VAL A 278 1.26 12.97 -8.98
N ARG A 279 2.25 12.83 -9.86
CA ARG A 279 3.65 12.59 -9.48
C ARG A 279 4.21 13.74 -8.67
N VAL A 280 5.16 13.44 -7.78
CA VAL A 280 5.92 14.47 -7.06
C VAL A 280 6.65 15.37 -8.07
N GLY A 281 6.51 16.68 -7.90
CA GLY A 281 7.08 17.68 -8.82
C GLY A 281 6.32 17.88 -10.14
N SER A 282 5.19 17.19 -10.35
CA SER A 282 4.31 17.38 -11.50
C SER A 282 3.01 18.08 -11.11
N THR A 283 2.43 18.82 -12.05
CA THR A 283 1.07 19.37 -11.94
C THR A 283 0.06 18.64 -12.82
N GLN A 284 0.52 17.71 -13.67
CA GLN A 284 -0.34 16.98 -14.59
C GLN A 284 -0.91 15.73 -13.92
N PRO A 285 -2.25 15.61 -13.80
CA PRO A 285 -2.90 14.39 -13.33
C PRO A 285 -2.85 13.30 -14.41
N ARG A 286 -2.77 12.05 -13.96
CA ARG A 286 -2.79 10.85 -14.80
C ARG A 286 -3.90 9.92 -14.33
N LYS A 287 -4.78 9.51 -15.23
CA LYS A 287 -5.85 8.56 -14.92
C LYS A 287 -5.30 7.14 -14.76
N VAL A 288 -5.76 6.45 -13.73
CA VAL A 288 -5.40 5.06 -13.39
C VAL A 288 -6.66 4.28 -13.03
N ASP A 289 -6.74 3.02 -13.43
CA ASP A 289 -7.86 2.14 -13.11
C ASP A 289 -7.39 1.01 -12.19
N VAL A 290 -7.39 1.27 -10.88
CA VAL A 290 -6.82 0.34 -9.89
C VAL A 290 -7.88 -0.11 -8.91
N ARG A 291 -7.98 -1.42 -8.68
CA ARG A 291 -8.77 -1.97 -7.57
C ARG A 291 -7.96 -1.83 -6.28
N ILE A 292 -8.56 -1.23 -5.25
CA ILE A 292 -7.89 -0.99 -3.97
C ILE A 292 -8.43 -1.93 -2.91
N ILE A 293 -7.52 -2.64 -2.25
CA ILE A 293 -7.77 -3.42 -1.04
C ILE A 293 -6.90 -2.81 0.05
N ALA A 294 -7.49 -2.42 1.17
CA ALA A 294 -6.76 -1.85 2.31
C ALA A 294 -6.92 -2.75 3.53
N ALA A 295 -5.91 -2.81 4.39
CA ALA A 295 -5.99 -3.48 5.68
C ALA A 295 -5.43 -2.61 6.80
N THR A 296 -5.99 -2.77 8.00
CA THR A 296 -5.43 -2.16 9.21
C THR A 296 -5.86 -2.92 10.46
N ASN A 297 -5.02 -2.90 11.48
CA ASN A 297 -5.29 -3.36 12.84
C ASN A 297 -5.75 -2.23 13.78
N ARG A 298 -5.69 -0.97 13.33
CA ARG A 298 -6.11 0.20 14.10
C ARG A 298 -7.62 0.41 13.98
N ASP A 299 -8.20 1.01 15.02
CA ASP A 299 -9.56 1.54 14.95
C ASP A 299 -9.55 2.90 14.24
N LEU A 300 -9.75 2.88 12.92
CA LEU A 300 -9.80 4.09 12.10
C LEU A 300 -10.88 5.08 12.57
N LEU A 301 -11.95 4.61 13.21
CA LEU A 301 -13.01 5.47 13.71
C LEU A 301 -12.52 6.32 14.89
N SER A 302 -11.72 5.71 15.78
CA SER A 302 -11.02 6.42 16.87
C SER A 302 -9.95 7.37 16.32
N GLU A 303 -9.16 6.95 15.33
CA GLU A 303 -8.12 7.78 14.70
C GLU A 303 -8.72 9.03 14.01
N VAL A 304 -9.92 8.91 13.43
CA VAL A 304 -10.66 10.06 12.91
C VAL A 304 -11.04 11.05 14.02
N GLN A 305 -11.45 10.56 15.19
CA GLN A 305 -11.78 11.42 16.33
C GLN A 305 -10.54 12.13 16.90
N GLN A 306 -9.37 11.48 16.80
CA GLN A 306 -8.09 12.02 17.25
C GLN A 306 -7.43 12.96 16.22
N GLY A 307 -7.96 13.05 15.00
CA GLY A 307 -7.43 13.90 13.92
C GLY A 307 -6.20 13.33 13.22
N THR A 308 -5.82 12.09 13.51
CA THR A 308 -4.69 11.35 12.89
C THR A 308 -5.09 10.65 11.60
N PHE A 309 -6.41 10.48 11.37
CA PHE A 309 -6.95 9.95 10.12
C PHE A 309 -8.08 10.83 9.57
N ARG A 310 -8.13 11.03 8.26
CA ARG A 310 -9.17 11.87 7.65
C ARG A 310 -10.51 11.14 7.54
N SER A 311 -11.59 11.83 7.92
CA SER A 311 -12.95 11.29 7.86
C SER A 311 -13.41 10.99 6.43
N ASP A 312 -13.08 11.83 5.47
CA ASP A 312 -13.43 11.66 4.05
C ASP A 312 -12.80 10.41 3.44
N LEU A 313 -11.53 10.14 3.74
CA LEU A 313 -10.82 8.93 3.33
C LEU A 313 -11.42 7.69 3.99
N TYR A 314 -11.74 7.75 5.28
CA TYR A 314 -12.35 6.65 6.01
C TYR A 314 -13.63 6.15 5.33
N TYR A 315 -14.55 7.05 4.98
CA TYR A 315 -15.80 6.68 4.32
C TYR A 315 -15.58 6.13 2.91
N ARG A 316 -14.55 6.60 2.18
CA ARG A 316 -14.19 6.07 0.86
C ARG A 316 -13.53 4.69 0.90
N LEU A 317 -12.82 4.37 1.98
CA LEU A 317 -12.27 3.03 2.21
C LEU A 317 -13.34 2.05 2.70
N ARG A 318 -14.32 2.53 3.49
CA ARG A 318 -15.36 1.72 4.12
C ARG A 318 -16.53 1.36 3.18
N VAL A 319 -16.23 0.86 1.99
CA VAL A 319 -17.24 0.39 1.02
C VAL A 319 -17.54 -1.10 1.24
N GLY A 320 -16.54 -1.97 1.08
CA GLY A 320 -16.63 -3.39 1.40
C GLY A 320 -15.81 -3.73 2.64
N VAL A 321 -16.44 -3.82 3.82
CA VAL A 321 -15.73 -4.11 5.07
C VAL A 321 -15.73 -5.61 5.34
N LEU A 322 -14.55 -6.15 5.68
CA LEU A 322 -14.38 -7.53 6.12
C LEU A 322 -13.61 -7.56 7.44
N SER A 323 -14.28 -7.97 8.51
CA SER A 323 -13.66 -8.14 9.83
C SER A 323 -13.15 -9.56 9.98
N VAL A 324 -11.85 -9.72 10.18
CA VAL A 324 -11.18 -11.00 10.37
C VAL A 324 -11.06 -11.28 11.86
N PRO A 325 -11.67 -12.36 12.38
CA PRO A 325 -11.65 -12.68 13.80
C PRO A 325 -10.24 -13.04 14.26
N SER A 326 -9.92 -12.66 15.49
CA SER A 326 -8.70 -13.10 16.17
C SER A 326 -8.76 -14.61 16.42
N LEU A 327 -7.61 -15.28 16.58
CA LEU A 327 -7.55 -16.74 16.70
C LEU A 327 -8.30 -17.26 17.94
N ARG A 328 -8.33 -16.47 19.02
CA ARG A 328 -9.13 -16.73 20.23
C ARG A 328 -10.65 -16.71 20.01
N GLU A 329 -11.13 -16.04 18.97
CA GLU A 329 -12.56 -15.99 18.59
C GLU A 329 -12.95 -17.16 17.66
N ARG A 330 -11.98 -17.99 17.25
CA ARG A 330 -12.16 -19.16 16.37
C ARG A 330 -11.35 -20.37 16.86
N PRO A 331 -11.59 -20.86 18.08
CA PRO A 331 -10.80 -21.94 18.68
C PRO A 331 -10.85 -23.26 17.89
N GLU A 332 -11.88 -23.47 17.06
CA GLU A 332 -12.00 -24.64 16.19
C GLU A 332 -10.91 -24.68 15.10
N ASP A 333 -10.34 -23.53 14.74
CA ASP A 333 -9.30 -23.42 13.71
C ASP A 333 -7.91 -23.73 14.25
N ILE A 334 -7.71 -23.70 15.57
CA ILE A 334 -6.39 -23.85 16.21
C ILE A 334 -5.77 -25.21 15.88
N ILE A 335 -6.46 -26.31 16.16
CA ILE A 335 -5.90 -27.67 15.95
C ILE A 335 -5.60 -27.95 14.47
N PRO A 336 -6.51 -27.66 13.50
CA PRO A 336 -6.19 -27.79 12.08
C PRO A 336 -4.96 -26.98 11.64
N LEU A 337 -4.82 -25.74 12.11
CA LEU A 337 -3.67 -24.89 11.80
C LEU A 337 -2.38 -25.45 12.39
N LEU A 338 -2.39 -25.88 13.65
CA LEU A 338 -1.22 -26.48 14.31
C LEU A 338 -0.71 -27.70 13.54
N LYS A 339 -1.61 -28.62 13.18
CA LYS A 339 -1.27 -29.83 12.41
C LYS A 339 -0.68 -29.47 11.05
N TYR A 340 -1.29 -28.50 10.37
CA TYR A 340 -0.78 -28.04 9.09
C TYR A 340 0.64 -27.45 9.18
N PHE A 341 0.90 -26.53 10.11
CA PHE A 341 2.23 -25.95 10.26
C PHE A 341 3.24 -27.02 10.68
N LEU A 342 2.85 -27.94 11.56
CA LEU A 342 3.70 -29.04 11.99
C LEU A 342 4.13 -29.90 10.81
N ASP A 343 3.17 -30.29 9.95
CA ASP A 343 3.45 -31.07 8.74
C ASP A 343 4.38 -30.31 7.78
N VAL A 344 4.11 -29.02 7.53
CA VAL A 344 4.93 -28.17 6.65
C VAL A 344 6.38 -28.10 7.14
N TYR A 345 6.60 -27.82 8.43
CA TYR A 345 7.95 -27.68 8.96
C TYR A 345 8.65 -29.02 9.19
N CYS A 346 7.92 -30.08 9.54
CA CYS A 346 8.48 -31.43 9.60
C CYS A 346 9.01 -31.86 8.22
N GLN A 347 8.24 -31.62 7.15
CA GLN A 347 8.70 -31.88 5.78
C GLN A 347 9.89 -31.01 5.39
N ARG A 348 9.82 -29.69 5.68
CA ARG A 348 10.89 -28.73 5.34
C ARG A 348 12.22 -29.07 6.00
N TYR A 349 12.20 -29.44 7.28
CA TYR A 349 13.40 -29.76 8.06
C TYR A 349 13.71 -31.27 8.09
N ARG A 350 12.94 -32.10 7.38
CA ARG A 350 13.07 -33.57 7.34
C ARG A 350 13.09 -34.21 8.73
N LYS A 351 12.30 -33.66 9.65
CA LYS A 351 12.13 -34.17 11.02
C LYS A 351 10.77 -34.85 11.17
N LYS A 352 10.67 -35.73 12.16
CA LYS A 352 9.40 -36.33 12.60
C LYS A 352 9.12 -35.85 14.01
N VAL A 353 8.26 -34.84 14.12
CA VAL A 353 7.84 -34.27 15.39
C VAL A 353 6.32 -34.39 15.49
N SER A 354 5.84 -34.77 16.67
CA SER A 354 4.41 -34.85 16.99
C SER A 354 4.10 -34.03 18.24
N LEU A 355 2.86 -33.59 18.40
CA LEU A 355 2.41 -32.90 19.61
C LEU A 355 1.75 -33.92 20.54
N SER A 356 2.11 -33.88 21.82
CA SER A 356 1.38 -34.64 22.84
C SER A 356 -0.05 -34.09 23.02
N PRO A 357 -1.03 -34.90 23.48
CA PRO A 357 -2.37 -34.42 23.79
C PRO A 357 -2.38 -33.27 24.82
N GLN A 358 -1.41 -33.28 25.75
CA GLN A 358 -1.24 -32.21 26.72
C GLN A 358 -0.80 -30.90 26.04
N ALA A 359 0.17 -30.96 25.12
CA ALA A 359 0.61 -29.79 24.36
C ALA A 359 -0.51 -29.22 23.49
N GLU A 360 -1.27 -30.09 22.79
CA GLU A 360 -2.44 -29.66 22.03
C GLU A 360 -3.50 -28.98 22.92
N GLY A 361 -3.73 -29.51 24.12
CA GLY A 361 -4.65 -28.93 25.10
C GLY A 361 -4.24 -27.53 25.57
N VAL A 362 -2.96 -27.33 25.89
CA VAL A 362 -2.42 -26.01 26.28
C VAL A 362 -2.54 -25.03 25.11
N MET A 363 -2.08 -25.42 23.93
CA MET A 363 -2.13 -24.57 22.73
C MET A 363 -3.56 -24.21 22.31
N ARG A 364 -4.53 -25.10 22.51
CA ARG A 364 -5.95 -24.83 22.23
C ARG A 364 -6.54 -23.76 23.13
N ASN A 365 -6.12 -23.73 24.39
CA ASN A 365 -6.67 -22.81 25.40
C ASN A 365 -5.89 -21.50 25.52
N TYR A 366 -4.74 -21.39 24.85
CA TYR A 366 -3.95 -20.17 24.81
C TYR A 366 -4.64 -19.05 24.01
N ARG A 367 -4.45 -17.79 24.41
CA ARG A 367 -5.11 -16.65 23.79
C ARG A 367 -4.56 -16.25 22.42
N TRP A 368 -3.33 -16.66 22.09
CA TRP A 368 -2.65 -16.33 20.83
C TRP A 368 -2.64 -14.81 20.53
N PRO A 369 -1.99 -13.98 21.36
CA PRO A 369 -1.90 -12.53 21.13
C PRO A 369 -1.28 -12.16 19.77
N GLY A 370 -0.37 -12.97 19.23
CA GLY A 370 0.19 -12.80 17.88
C GLY A 370 -0.51 -13.64 16.80
N ASN A 371 -1.68 -14.20 17.11
CA ASN A 371 -2.54 -14.94 16.20
C ASN A 371 -1.78 -16.05 15.44
N VAL A 372 -2.03 -16.19 14.14
CA VAL A 372 -1.46 -17.26 13.30
C VAL A 372 0.06 -17.08 13.13
N ARG A 373 0.56 -15.84 13.13
CA ARG A 373 1.99 -15.55 13.00
C ARG A 373 2.79 -16.05 14.21
N GLU A 374 2.25 -15.88 15.41
CA GLU A 374 2.84 -16.45 16.62
C GLU A 374 2.82 -17.98 16.60
N MET A 375 1.69 -18.58 16.21
CA MET A 375 1.55 -20.03 16.07
C MET A 375 2.57 -20.63 15.10
N GLU A 376 2.71 -20.04 13.91
CA GLU A 376 3.66 -20.46 12.89
C GLU A 376 5.10 -20.43 13.44
N ASN A 377 5.48 -19.32 14.08
CA ASN A 377 6.81 -19.15 14.68
C ASN A 377 7.08 -20.16 15.80
N LEU A 378 6.09 -20.41 16.66
CA LEU A 378 6.20 -21.38 17.75
C LEU A 378 6.41 -22.78 17.18
N ILE A 379 5.57 -23.23 16.25
CA ILE A 379 5.66 -24.57 15.68
C ILE A 379 6.97 -24.76 14.93
N MET A 380 7.40 -23.76 14.16
CA MET A 380 8.71 -23.78 13.52
C MET A 380 9.84 -23.96 14.55
N SER A 381 9.80 -23.19 15.65
CA SER A 381 10.79 -23.29 16.73
C SER A 381 10.78 -24.68 17.37
N LEU A 382 9.62 -25.20 17.73
CA LEU A 382 9.46 -26.52 18.34
C LEU A 382 9.96 -27.65 17.43
N VAL A 383 9.71 -27.59 16.12
CA VAL A 383 10.25 -28.59 15.18
C VAL A 383 11.78 -28.53 15.16
N ILE A 384 12.38 -27.35 15.22
CA ILE A 384 13.84 -27.17 15.20
C ILE A 384 14.47 -27.65 16.52
N THR A 385 13.88 -27.33 17.67
CA THR A 385 14.44 -27.61 19.00
C THR A 385 14.10 -29.00 19.54
N CYS A 386 13.04 -29.65 19.05
CA CYS A 386 12.65 -30.98 19.52
C CYS A 386 13.70 -32.03 19.14
N GLU A 387 14.23 -32.71 20.18
CA GLU A 387 15.18 -33.82 20.07
C GLU A 387 14.49 -35.19 20.11
N ARG A 388 13.41 -35.31 20.90
CA ARG A 388 12.76 -36.59 21.21
C ARG A 388 11.65 -37.00 20.22
N GLY A 389 11.35 -36.15 19.25
CA GLY A 389 10.30 -36.39 18.23
C GLY A 389 8.85 -36.23 18.74
N ILE A 390 8.66 -35.89 20.02
CA ILE A 390 7.37 -35.57 20.62
C ILE A 390 7.57 -34.30 21.45
N VAL A 391 6.69 -33.31 21.26
CA VAL A 391 6.64 -32.09 22.07
C VAL A 391 5.66 -32.31 23.22
N GLU A 392 6.19 -32.26 24.44
CA GLU A 392 5.38 -32.33 25.66
C GLU A 392 4.83 -30.96 26.06
N GLY A 393 3.72 -30.94 26.82
CA GLY A 393 3.14 -29.68 27.28
C GLY A 393 4.09 -28.84 28.13
N THR A 394 5.00 -29.49 28.87
CA THR A 394 6.04 -28.86 29.71
C THR A 394 7.15 -28.18 28.91
N GLU A 395 7.30 -28.49 27.63
CA GLU A 395 8.31 -27.92 26.74
C GLU A 395 7.82 -26.64 26.03
N LEU A 396 6.56 -26.27 26.26
CA LEU A 396 5.99 -25.03 25.74
C LEU A 396 6.52 -23.80 26.50
N PRO A 397 6.53 -22.61 25.86
CA PRO A 397 6.98 -21.39 26.51
C PRO A 397 6.24 -21.14 27.82
N ALA A 398 6.95 -20.65 28.83
CA ALA A 398 6.38 -20.33 30.15
C ALA A 398 5.16 -19.39 30.03
N SER A 399 5.16 -18.46 29.06
CA SER A 399 4.02 -17.58 28.78
C SER A 399 2.71 -18.30 28.44
N MET A 400 2.77 -19.54 27.95
CA MET A 400 1.60 -20.39 27.67
C MET A 400 1.20 -21.26 28.86
N LEU A 401 2.13 -21.50 29.78
CA LEU A 401 1.92 -22.29 31.00
C LEU A 401 1.41 -21.41 32.17
N ASP A 402 1.84 -20.14 32.19
CA ASP A 402 1.51 -19.15 33.21
C ASP A 402 0.22 -18.36 32.89
N GLU A 403 -0.28 -18.38 31.64
CA GLU A 403 -1.65 -17.94 31.38
C GLU A 403 -2.60 -18.98 32.01
N PRO A 404 -3.33 -18.63 33.09
CA PRO A 404 -4.32 -19.54 33.61
C PRO A 404 -5.41 -19.65 32.55
N ALA A 405 -5.50 -20.80 31.90
CA ALA A 405 -6.71 -21.27 31.25
C ALA A 405 -7.85 -21.05 32.23
N ALA A 406 -8.65 -20.01 31.98
CA ALA A 406 -9.67 -19.54 32.88
C ALA A 406 -9.17 -19.35 34.34
N LYS A 407 -8.97 -18.08 34.75
CA LYS A 407 -9.70 -17.68 35.95
C LYS A 407 -11.18 -17.85 35.62
N GLU A 408 -11.68 -19.08 35.73
CA GLU A 408 -12.93 -19.27 36.44
C GLU A 408 -12.69 -18.50 37.74
N THR A 409 -13.18 -17.26 37.78
CA THR A 409 -13.62 -16.70 39.04
C THR A 409 -14.42 -17.81 39.67
N LEU A 410 -13.83 -18.53 40.64
CA LEU A 410 -14.54 -19.49 41.46
C LEU A 410 -15.86 -18.80 41.80
N PRO A 411 -17.02 -19.32 41.34
CA PRO A 411 -18.31 -18.68 41.59
C PRO A 411 -18.56 -18.49 43.09
N LEU A 412 -17.80 -19.22 43.93
CA LEU A 412 -17.77 -19.00 45.37
C LEU A 412 -17.34 -17.58 45.75
N PHE A 413 -16.23 -17.03 45.22
CA PHE A 413 -15.65 -15.80 45.78
C PHE A 413 -16.43 -14.54 45.37
N THR A 414 -16.94 -14.51 44.13
CA THR A 414 -17.80 -13.42 43.64
C THR A 414 -19.17 -13.41 44.31
N GLY A 415 -19.74 -14.57 44.67
CA GLY A 415 -20.99 -14.65 45.43
C GLY A 415 -20.90 -14.05 46.84
N TYR A 416 -19.76 -14.19 47.53
CA TYR A 416 -19.55 -13.56 48.84
C TYR A 416 -19.36 -12.05 48.76
N LEU A 417 -18.79 -11.54 47.66
CA LEU A 417 -18.57 -10.10 47.46
C LEU A 417 -19.80 -9.39 46.87
N ALA A 418 -20.59 -10.05 46.01
CA ALA A 418 -21.79 -9.47 45.40
C ALA A 418 -22.93 -9.20 46.39
N GLY A 419 -22.90 -9.84 47.57
CA GLY A 419 -23.79 -9.53 48.70
C GLY A 419 -23.18 -8.65 49.79
N ALA A 420 -21.94 -8.16 49.62
CA ALA A 420 -21.16 -7.49 50.65
C ALA A 420 -21.34 -5.95 50.66
N GLY A 421 -22.59 -5.49 50.59
CA GLY A 421 -22.94 -4.19 51.15
C GLY A 421 -22.98 -4.31 52.68
N SER A 422 -21.89 -3.98 53.37
CA SER A 422 -21.81 -3.80 54.83
C SER A 422 -21.77 -5.07 55.71
N ARG A 423 -20.87 -6.03 55.43
CA ARG A 423 -20.55 -7.11 56.37
C ARG A 423 -19.09 -7.02 56.87
N PRO A 424 -18.82 -7.09 58.18
CA PRO A 424 -17.45 -7.11 58.71
C PRO A 424 -16.68 -8.34 58.20
N LEU A 425 -15.40 -8.16 57.86
CA LEU A 425 -14.50 -9.22 57.39
C LEU A 425 -14.52 -10.47 58.29
N LYS A 426 -14.66 -10.27 59.60
CA LYS A 426 -14.76 -11.36 60.60
C LYS A 426 -15.94 -12.32 60.32
N GLN A 427 -17.09 -11.80 59.89
CA GLN A 427 -18.26 -12.63 59.57
C GLN A 427 -18.10 -13.37 58.24
N ILE A 428 -17.51 -12.72 57.23
CA ILE A 428 -17.25 -13.34 55.92
C ILE A 428 -16.31 -14.54 56.07
N MET A 429 -15.22 -14.36 56.83
CA MET A 429 -14.26 -15.45 57.07
C MET A 429 -14.90 -16.59 57.86
N ALA A 430 -15.72 -16.30 58.88
CA ALA A 430 -16.41 -17.33 59.66
C ALA A 430 -17.41 -18.15 58.82
N ASP A 431 -18.10 -17.54 57.86
CA ASP A 431 -19.04 -18.22 56.97
C ASP A 431 -18.31 -19.13 55.95
N ILE A 432 -17.19 -18.65 55.41
CA ILE A 432 -16.33 -19.45 54.51
C ILE A 432 -15.76 -20.65 55.26
N GLU A 433 -15.20 -20.44 56.46
CA GLU A 433 -14.67 -21.52 57.30
C GLU A 433 -15.76 -22.54 57.67
N ARG A 434 -16.96 -22.10 58.05
CA ARG A 434 -18.08 -23.00 58.36
C ARG A 434 -18.50 -23.82 57.16
N LYS A 435 -18.56 -23.21 55.97
CA LYS A 435 -18.91 -23.90 54.73
C LYS A 435 -17.85 -24.96 54.40
N LEU A 436 -16.57 -24.60 54.45
CA LEU A 436 -15.46 -25.51 54.19
C LEU A 436 -15.47 -26.72 55.13
N ILE A 437 -15.75 -26.49 56.42
CA ILE A 437 -15.85 -27.55 57.43
C ILE A 437 -17.06 -28.46 57.17
N ARG A 438 -18.22 -27.92 56.77
CA ARG A 438 -19.40 -28.73 56.43
C ARG A 438 -19.19 -29.56 55.17
N ASP A 439 -18.59 -28.99 54.14
CA ASP A 439 -18.33 -29.69 52.88
C ASP A 439 -17.33 -30.83 53.12
N ALA A 440 -16.28 -30.61 53.92
CA ALA A 440 -15.34 -31.65 54.32
C ALA A 440 -15.97 -32.74 55.21
N LEU A 441 -16.91 -32.38 56.09
CA LEU A 441 -17.68 -33.35 56.88
C LEU A 441 -18.63 -34.18 56.02
N ALA A 442 -19.25 -33.58 55.01
CA ALA A 442 -20.11 -34.29 54.05
C ALA A 442 -19.30 -35.29 53.21
N LEU A 443 -18.07 -34.95 52.84
CA LEU A 443 -17.20 -35.83 52.05
C LEU A 443 -16.56 -36.96 52.86
N HIS A 444 -16.12 -36.69 54.09
CA HIS A 444 -15.31 -37.61 54.88
C HIS A 444 -16.04 -38.26 56.06
N GLY A 445 -17.26 -37.82 56.38
CA GLY A 445 -18.19 -38.43 57.33
C GLY A 445 -17.76 -38.46 58.81
N SER A 446 -16.52 -38.06 59.13
CA SER A 446 -15.94 -38.15 60.47
C SER A 446 -15.19 -36.89 60.86
N VAL A 447 -15.58 -36.30 62.00
CA VAL A 447 -14.96 -35.09 62.57
C VAL A 447 -13.47 -35.29 62.86
N THR A 448 -13.06 -36.50 63.26
CA THR A 448 -11.66 -36.81 63.59
C THR A 448 -10.77 -36.77 62.33
N LYS A 449 -11.28 -37.24 61.18
CA LYS A 449 -10.56 -37.19 59.90
C LYS A 449 -10.45 -35.75 59.38
N VAL A 450 -11.52 -34.98 59.49
CA VAL A 450 -11.53 -33.55 59.07
C VAL A 450 -10.61 -32.71 59.96
N ALA A 451 -10.53 -33.01 61.26
CA ALA A 451 -9.59 -32.40 62.21
C ALA A 451 -8.13 -32.62 61.81
N GLN A 452 -7.77 -33.86 61.47
CA GLN A 452 -6.43 -34.18 60.97
C GLN A 452 -6.14 -33.54 59.61
N LEU A 453 -7.10 -33.58 58.68
CA LEU A 453 -6.97 -32.98 57.34
C LEU A 453 -6.66 -31.49 57.41
N PHE A 454 -7.35 -30.76 58.29
CA PHE A 454 -7.18 -29.32 58.45
C PHE A 454 -6.13 -28.93 59.51
N GLY A 455 -5.47 -29.90 60.15
CA GLY A 455 -4.45 -29.62 61.17
C GLY A 455 -4.98 -28.90 62.42
N VAL A 456 -6.26 -29.10 62.77
CA VAL A 456 -6.91 -28.43 63.91
C VAL A 456 -7.48 -29.44 64.90
N ASN A 457 -7.57 -29.05 66.17
CA ASN A 457 -8.20 -29.89 67.19
C ASN A 457 -9.71 -30.08 66.93
N ARG A 458 -10.23 -31.24 67.33
CA ARG A 458 -11.65 -31.61 67.21
C ARG A 458 -12.57 -30.56 67.86
N THR A 459 -12.16 -30.00 68.99
CA THR A 459 -12.87 -28.92 69.71
C THR A 459 -12.95 -27.63 68.89
N THR A 460 -11.93 -27.31 68.08
CA THR A 460 -11.92 -26.13 67.21
C THR A 460 -12.93 -26.24 66.07
N ILE A 461 -13.11 -27.44 65.50
CA ILE A 461 -14.13 -27.70 64.48
C ILE A 461 -15.54 -27.53 65.04
N PHE A 462 -15.80 -28.07 66.24
CA PHE A 462 -17.09 -27.90 66.93
C PHE A 462 -17.37 -26.42 67.24
N ARG A 463 -16.38 -25.69 67.78
CA ARG A 463 -16.51 -24.27 68.10
C ARG A 463 -16.80 -23.41 66.85
N LYS A 464 -16.12 -23.70 65.73
CA LYS A 464 -16.35 -22.97 64.47
C LYS A 464 -17.72 -23.28 63.86
N LEU A 465 -18.27 -24.48 64.07
CA LEU A 465 -19.62 -24.85 63.63
C LEU A 465 -20.75 -24.20 64.45
N GLN A 466 -20.57 -24.02 65.76
CA GLN A 466 -21.60 -23.48 66.66
C GLN A 466 -21.63 -21.94 66.74
N GLY A 467 -20.60 -21.25 66.24
CA GLY A 467 -20.49 -19.79 66.32
C GLY A 467 -19.92 -19.32 67.67
N GLU A 468 -19.34 -18.12 67.73
CA GLU A 468 -18.67 -17.58 68.93
C GLU A 468 -19.61 -17.17 70.08
N ASP A 469 -20.93 -17.33 69.95
CA ASP A 469 -21.91 -17.01 71.00
C ASP A 469 -22.66 -18.26 71.51
N GLY A 470 -21.92 -19.32 71.80
CA GLY A 470 -22.42 -20.55 72.44
C GLY A 470 -21.88 -20.67 73.85
N ASN A 471 -22.69 -20.27 74.83
CA ASN A 471 -22.46 -20.40 76.26
C ASN A 471 -21.88 -21.80 76.60
N LEU A 472 -20.70 -21.85 77.23
CA LEU A 472 -20.14 -23.10 77.77
C LEU A 472 -21.10 -23.63 78.85
N PRO A 473 -21.58 -24.89 78.79
CA PRO A 473 -22.12 -25.51 79.99
C PRO A 473 -20.96 -25.79 80.94
N ALA A 474 -21.13 -25.36 82.18
CA ALA A 474 -20.19 -25.51 83.28
C ALA A 474 -19.83 -26.99 83.53
N ALA A 475 -18.61 -27.16 84.02
CA ALA A 475 -18.14 -28.39 84.64
C ALA A 475 -18.94 -28.75 85.91
N ASP A 476 -18.84 -30.03 86.28
CA ASP A 476 -19.35 -30.72 87.46
C ASP A 476 -20.84 -31.08 87.46
N GLN A 477 -21.16 -32.39 87.44
CA GLN A 477 -20.99 -33.32 88.55
C GLN A 477 -21.07 -34.77 88.05
N ALA A 478 -20.15 -35.60 88.55
CA ALA A 478 -20.14 -37.06 88.46
C ALA A 478 -21.13 -37.66 89.51
N PRO A 479 -21.38 -38.98 89.46
CA PRO A 479 -20.47 -39.90 90.17
C PRO A 479 -19.62 -40.79 89.27
#